data_AF-A0A7X8EMQ0-F1
#
_entry.id   AF-A0A7X8EMQ0-F1
#
_cell.length_a   1.000
_cell.length_b   1.000
_cell.length_c   1.000
_cell.angle_alpha   90.00
_cell.angle_beta   90.00
_cell.angle_gamma   90.00
#
_symmetry.space_group_name_H-M   'P 1'
#
loop_
_entity.id
_entity.type
_entity.pdbx_description
1 polymer ?
#
loop_
_entity_poly.entity_id
_entity_poly.type
_entity_poly.pdbx_seq_one_letter_code
_entity_poly.pdbx_strand_id
1 'polypeptide(L)'
;MAHVEELRKIGVPAPERVPSMYWVEPDRVKSDSLLWVVGESSSGEGEVFLARDEKGNQCVTVASDHTDRALETVSVAKAKQICSKIVAPVFWRVDEIREHWDSIELKTWADGKLYQEGTLGRMLPPEKLFELAREDSPAPGRISLFSGTLAVLGEGIVYASDWALSLRDPVLGREIRHEYTVRILPDRN
;
A
#
# COMPACT_ATOMS: atom_id res chain seq x y z
N MET A 1 2.25 13.69 5.69
CA MET A 1 1.67 14.74 6.56
C MET A 1 0.19 14.95 6.30
N ALA A 2 -0.28 15.07 5.05
CA ALA A 2 -1.71 15.27 4.74
C ALA A 2 -2.64 14.19 5.35
N HIS A 3 -2.28 12.91 5.23
CA HIS A 3 -3.09 11.81 5.78
C HIS A 3 -3.19 11.81 7.32
N VAL A 4 -2.11 12.19 8.04
CA VAL A 4 -2.15 12.29 9.51
C VAL A 4 -3.07 13.43 9.99
N GLU A 5 -3.12 14.52 9.24
CA GLU A 5 -4.02 15.64 9.53
C GLU A 5 -5.48 15.28 9.24
N GLU A 6 -5.74 14.45 8.23
CA GLU A 6 -7.07 13.89 7.95
C GLU A 6 -7.56 13.01 9.11
N LEU A 7 -6.71 12.09 9.61
CA LEU A 7 -7.01 11.24 10.77
C LEU A 7 -7.33 12.06 12.03
N ARG A 8 -6.59 13.14 12.30
CA ARG A 8 -6.89 14.05 13.42
C ARG A 8 -8.28 14.68 13.34
N LYS A 9 -8.74 15.04 12.14
CA LYS A 9 -10.05 15.69 11.95
C LYS A 9 -11.23 14.78 12.26
N ILE A 10 -11.05 13.47 12.12
CA ILE A 10 -12.08 12.45 12.41
C ILE A 10 -11.94 11.83 13.80
N GLY A 11 -11.08 12.38 14.67
CA GLY A 11 -10.94 11.95 16.07
C GLY A 11 -10.07 10.72 16.29
N VAL A 12 -9.31 10.28 15.27
CA VAL A 12 -8.34 9.20 15.41
C VAL A 12 -7.13 9.71 16.18
N PRO A 13 -6.64 8.98 17.20
CA PRO A 13 -5.41 9.32 17.90
C PRO A 13 -4.25 9.47 16.91
N ALA A 14 -3.52 10.59 17.03
CA ALA A 14 -2.35 10.81 16.18
C ALA A 14 -1.31 9.69 16.43
N PRO A 15 -0.60 9.23 15.38
CA PRO A 15 0.45 8.25 15.54
C PRO A 15 1.55 8.77 16.49
N GLU A 16 2.14 7.87 17.27
CA GLU A 16 3.22 8.20 18.22
C GLU A 16 4.49 8.71 17.50
N ARG A 17 4.70 8.29 16.25
CA ARG A 17 5.83 8.70 15.39
C ARG A 17 5.38 8.97 13.95
N VAL A 18 6.05 9.88 13.26
CA VAL A 18 5.84 10.13 11.83
C VAL A 18 7.19 10.05 11.12
N PRO A 19 7.39 9.10 10.17
CA PRO A 19 6.47 8.03 9.76
C PRO A 19 6.19 6.99 10.87
N SER A 20 5.03 6.33 10.80
CA SER A 20 4.67 5.20 11.66
C SER A 20 4.74 3.89 10.88
N MET A 21 5.09 2.81 11.58
CA MET A 21 5.06 1.45 11.04
C MET A 21 3.85 0.71 11.64
N TYR A 22 3.12 -0.01 10.79
CA TYR A 22 1.99 -0.83 11.19
C TYR A 22 2.26 -2.27 10.74
N TRP A 23 2.40 -3.17 11.70
CA TRP A 23 2.73 -4.57 11.44
C TRP A 23 1.47 -5.36 11.10
N VAL A 24 1.55 -6.13 10.01
CA VAL A 24 0.48 -6.99 9.52
C VAL A 24 0.92 -8.45 9.59
N GLU A 25 -0.04 -9.34 9.76
CA GLU A 25 0.20 -10.78 9.72
C GLU A 25 0.66 -11.19 8.30
N PRO A 26 1.76 -11.95 8.13
CA PRO A 26 2.32 -12.25 6.81
C PRO A 26 1.36 -12.93 5.83
N ASP A 27 0.49 -13.83 6.29
CA ASP A 27 -0.50 -14.51 5.44
C ASP A 27 -1.58 -13.55 4.90
N ARG A 28 -1.66 -12.31 5.38
CA ARG A 28 -2.51 -11.25 4.79
C ARG A 28 -1.97 -10.71 3.47
N VAL A 29 -0.71 -10.92 3.12
CA VAL A 29 -0.17 -10.46 1.83
C VAL A 29 -0.52 -11.48 0.74
N LYS A 30 -1.33 -11.06 -0.23
CA LYS A 30 -1.90 -11.91 -1.29
C LYS A 30 -1.65 -11.31 -2.67
N SER A 31 -1.54 -12.17 -3.68
CA SER A 31 -1.56 -11.80 -5.09
C SER A 31 -2.88 -12.13 -5.79
N ASP A 32 -3.92 -12.40 -4.99
CA ASP A 32 -5.26 -12.71 -5.48
C ASP A 32 -5.87 -11.52 -6.22
N SER A 33 -6.80 -11.81 -7.13
CA SER A 33 -7.63 -10.82 -7.82
C SER A 33 -9.01 -10.64 -7.16
N LEU A 34 -9.23 -11.25 -5.99
CA LEU A 34 -10.47 -11.19 -5.24
C LEU A 34 -10.18 -10.93 -3.76
N LEU A 35 -10.72 -9.84 -3.23
CA LEU A 35 -10.64 -9.47 -1.83
C LEU A 35 -12.04 -9.52 -1.19
N TRP A 36 -12.15 -10.18 -0.05
CA TRP A 36 -13.38 -10.20 0.74
C TRP A 36 -13.24 -9.26 1.93
N VAL A 37 -14.22 -8.38 2.13
CA VAL A 37 -14.26 -7.40 3.21
C VAL A 37 -15.60 -7.45 3.91
N VAL A 38 -15.67 -7.03 5.17
CA VAL A 38 -16.93 -6.89 5.90
C VAL A 38 -17.36 -5.43 5.82
N GLY A 39 -18.62 -5.19 5.45
CA GLY A 39 -19.13 -3.84 5.27
C GLY A 39 -18.61 -3.15 4.00
N GLU A 40 -19.11 -1.94 3.75
CA GLU A 40 -18.86 -1.20 2.49
C GLU A 40 -17.74 -0.17 2.62
N SER A 41 -17.23 0.05 3.83
CA SER A 41 -16.31 1.14 4.16
C SER A 41 -14.83 0.73 4.09
N SER A 42 -14.41 0.08 3.00
CA SER A 42 -13.00 -0.29 2.78
C SER A 42 -12.45 0.31 1.48
N SER A 43 -11.18 0.70 1.49
CA SER A 43 -10.53 1.38 0.37
C SER A 43 -9.14 0.81 0.12
N GLY A 44 -8.76 0.73 -1.16
CA GLY A 44 -7.38 0.51 -1.58
C GLY A 44 -6.53 1.78 -1.39
N GLU A 45 -5.25 1.59 -1.08
CA GLU A 45 -4.21 2.63 -1.08
C GLU A 45 -3.08 2.15 -1.98
N GLY A 46 -2.80 2.83 -3.08
CA GLY A 46 -1.76 2.49 -4.03
C GLY A 46 -0.37 2.75 -3.48
N GLU A 47 0.49 1.73 -3.49
CA GLU A 47 1.84 1.76 -2.94
C GLU A 47 2.80 0.86 -3.74
N VAL A 48 4.06 0.81 -3.32
CA VAL A 48 4.95 -0.29 -3.69
C VAL A 48 5.18 -1.22 -2.51
N PHE A 49 5.29 -2.52 -2.79
CA PHE A 49 5.70 -3.52 -1.83
C PHE A 49 7.16 -3.91 -2.08
N LEU A 50 7.97 -3.83 -1.02
CA LEU A 50 9.40 -4.12 -1.03
C LEU A 50 9.68 -5.40 -0.23
N ALA A 51 10.36 -6.34 -0.86
CA ALA A 51 10.72 -7.62 -0.25
C ALA A 51 12.13 -8.04 -0.69
N ARG A 52 12.63 -9.15 -0.12
CA ARG A 52 13.86 -9.80 -0.59
C ARG A 52 13.56 -11.17 -1.18
N ASP A 53 14.18 -11.47 -2.31
CA ASP A 53 14.15 -12.82 -2.88
C ASP A 53 14.96 -13.82 -2.03
N GLU A 54 14.97 -15.09 -2.44
CA GLU A 54 15.71 -16.16 -1.75
C GLU A 54 17.22 -15.89 -1.69
N LYS A 55 17.77 -15.17 -2.69
CA LYS A 55 19.17 -14.79 -2.81
C LYS A 55 19.52 -13.50 -2.04
N GLY A 56 18.52 -12.83 -1.46
CA GLY A 56 18.68 -11.60 -0.70
C GLY A 56 18.61 -10.31 -1.55
N ASN A 57 18.35 -10.41 -2.86
CA ASN A 57 18.15 -9.24 -3.71
C ASN A 57 16.87 -8.53 -3.30
N GLN A 58 16.93 -7.19 -3.26
CA GLN A 58 15.75 -6.38 -2.99
C GLN A 58 14.87 -6.30 -4.24
N CYS A 59 13.60 -6.59 -4.06
CA CYS A 59 12.60 -6.63 -5.11
C CYS A 59 11.46 -5.65 -4.80
N VAL A 60 10.82 -5.14 -5.83
CA VAL A 60 9.69 -4.21 -5.75
C VAL A 60 8.55 -4.64 -6.66
N THR A 61 7.32 -4.41 -6.23
CA THR A 61 6.12 -4.57 -7.06
C THR A 61 5.08 -3.50 -6.72
N VAL A 62 4.07 -3.34 -7.59
CA VAL A 62 2.90 -2.51 -7.30
C VAL A 62 2.01 -3.22 -6.29
N ALA A 63 1.43 -2.45 -5.37
CA ALA A 63 0.64 -3.00 -4.28
C ALA A 63 -0.53 -2.09 -3.89
N SER A 64 -1.48 -2.66 -3.16
CA SER A 64 -2.57 -1.96 -2.52
C SER A 64 -2.64 -2.31 -1.03
N ASP A 65 -2.41 -1.31 -0.18
CA ASP A 65 -2.60 -1.39 1.26
C ASP A 65 -4.08 -1.19 1.61
N HIS A 66 -4.90 -2.18 1.25
CA HIS A 66 -6.35 -2.09 1.44
C HIS A 66 -6.71 -1.97 2.93
N THR A 67 -7.52 -0.98 3.28
CA THR A 67 -7.75 -0.57 4.67
C THR A 67 -9.26 -0.47 4.95
N ASP A 68 -9.67 -0.99 6.11
CA ASP A 68 -11.01 -0.79 6.65
C ASP A 68 -11.11 0.61 7.28
N ARG A 69 -11.85 1.52 6.62
CA ARG A 69 -11.92 2.92 7.02
C ARG A 69 -12.80 3.16 8.23
N ALA A 70 -13.81 2.31 8.44
CA ALA A 70 -14.62 2.38 9.65
C ALA A 70 -13.78 2.02 10.87
N LEU A 71 -13.02 0.93 10.81
CA LEU A 71 -12.12 0.50 11.87
C LEU A 71 -10.93 1.43 12.04
N GLU A 72 -10.49 2.12 10.98
CA GLU A 72 -9.40 3.09 11.03
C GLU A 72 -9.74 4.27 11.95
N THR A 73 -11.04 4.63 12.04
CA THR A 73 -11.51 5.65 13.00
C THR A 73 -11.24 5.29 14.47
N VAL A 74 -11.02 4.00 14.75
CA VAL A 74 -10.76 3.45 16.08
C VAL A 74 -9.30 3.04 16.26
N SER A 75 -8.70 2.40 15.25
CA SER A 75 -7.32 1.90 15.31
C SER A 75 -6.76 1.63 13.92
N VAL A 76 -5.79 2.44 13.51
CA VAL A 76 -5.06 2.28 12.24
C VAL A 76 -4.41 0.90 12.13
N ALA A 77 -3.77 0.42 13.21
CA ALA A 77 -3.12 -0.90 13.21
C ALA A 77 -4.12 -2.06 12.97
N LYS A 78 -5.29 -2.02 13.62
CA LYS A 78 -6.31 -3.06 13.44
C LYS A 78 -6.97 -2.96 12.06
N ALA A 79 -7.25 -1.75 11.60
CA ALA A 79 -7.79 -1.47 10.27
C ALA A 79 -6.88 -1.96 9.14
N LYS A 80 -5.58 -1.76 9.28
CA LYS A 80 -4.61 -2.29 8.33
C LYS A 80 -4.52 -3.81 8.44
N GLN A 81 -4.58 -4.41 9.62
CA GLN A 81 -4.45 -5.87 9.74
C GLN A 81 -5.69 -6.67 9.28
N ILE A 82 -6.90 -6.13 9.39
CA ILE A 82 -8.13 -6.89 9.11
C ILE A 82 -8.29 -7.21 7.62
N CYS A 83 -7.91 -6.28 6.74
CA CYS A 83 -7.96 -6.47 5.29
C CYS A 83 -6.67 -7.13 4.78
N SER A 84 -6.82 -8.11 3.89
CA SER A 84 -5.67 -8.63 3.13
C SER A 84 -5.09 -7.54 2.23
N LYS A 85 -3.77 -7.60 2.04
CA LYS A 85 -2.99 -6.67 1.23
C LYS A 85 -2.73 -7.27 -0.13
N ILE A 86 -2.94 -6.50 -1.18
CA ILE A 86 -2.82 -7.01 -2.55
C ILE A 86 -1.47 -6.57 -3.11
N VAL A 87 -0.71 -7.50 -3.68
CA VAL A 87 0.55 -7.25 -4.39
C VAL A 87 0.47 -7.89 -5.77
N ALA A 88 1.10 -7.29 -6.78
CA ALA A 88 1.18 -7.96 -8.07
C ALA A 88 2.12 -9.19 -7.99
N PRO A 89 1.87 -10.23 -8.80
CA PRO A 89 2.69 -11.45 -8.78
C PRO A 89 4.04 -11.28 -9.49
N VAL A 90 4.31 -10.12 -10.09
CA VAL A 90 5.53 -9.81 -10.83
C VAL A 90 6.34 -8.79 -10.04
N PHE A 91 7.64 -9.03 -9.91
CA PHE A 91 8.56 -8.15 -9.20
C PHE A 91 9.70 -7.71 -10.11
N TRP A 92 10.13 -6.47 -9.96
CA TRP A 92 11.40 -5.98 -10.49
C TRP A 92 12.46 -6.01 -9.40
N ARG A 93 13.71 -6.18 -9.80
CA ARG A 93 14.81 -5.94 -8.86
C ARG A 93 14.99 -4.44 -8.67
N VAL A 94 15.24 -4.00 -7.44
CA VAL A 94 15.41 -2.57 -7.14
C VAL A 94 16.68 -2.02 -7.77
N ASP A 95 17.74 -2.82 -7.90
CA ASP A 95 18.99 -2.39 -8.54
C ASP A 95 18.83 -2.04 -10.02
N GLU A 96 17.92 -2.70 -10.74
CA GLU A 96 17.59 -2.37 -12.14
C GLU A 96 16.94 -0.99 -12.31
N ILE A 97 16.30 -0.46 -11.26
CA ILE A 97 15.57 0.81 -11.32
C ILE A 97 16.12 1.87 -10.36
N ARG A 98 17.21 1.57 -9.63
CA ARG A 98 17.64 2.42 -8.51
C ARG A 98 18.09 3.80 -8.97
N GLU A 99 18.76 3.87 -10.13
CA GLU A 99 19.28 5.10 -10.72
C GLU A 99 18.18 6.05 -11.20
N HIS A 100 17.00 5.51 -11.52
CA HIS A 100 15.85 6.28 -11.99
C HIS A 100 14.58 6.06 -11.14
N TRP A 101 14.75 5.66 -9.88
CA TRP A 101 13.66 5.36 -8.95
C TRP A 101 12.61 6.48 -8.89
N ASP A 102 13.05 7.72 -8.81
CA ASP A 102 12.17 8.89 -8.67
C ASP A 102 11.29 9.15 -9.90
N SER A 103 11.64 8.55 -11.05
CA SER A 103 10.88 8.64 -12.31
C SER A 103 9.82 7.55 -12.47
N ILE A 104 9.86 6.50 -11.63
CA ILE A 104 8.90 5.41 -11.70
C ILE A 104 7.51 5.94 -11.36
N GLU A 105 6.56 5.70 -12.24
CA GLU A 105 5.19 6.21 -12.15
C GLU A 105 4.30 5.20 -11.43
N LEU A 106 3.55 5.65 -10.43
CA LEU A 106 2.55 4.87 -9.71
C LEU A 106 1.17 5.45 -10.02
N LYS A 107 0.25 4.59 -10.46
CA LYS A 107 -1.15 4.95 -10.69
C LYS A 107 -2.09 3.90 -10.14
N THR A 108 -3.23 4.34 -9.63
CA THR A 108 -4.34 3.46 -9.26
C THR A 108 -5.66 4.00 -9.80
N TRP A 109 -6.58 3.08 -10.06
CA TRP A 109 -7.94 3.40 -10.48
C TRP A 109 -8.94 2.67 -9.58
N ALA A 110 -10.05 3.35 -9.31
CA ALA A 110 -11.19 2.88 -8.55
C ALA A 110 -12.42 2.96 -9.45
N ASP A 111 -13.05 1.82 -9.74
CA ASP A 111 -14.16 1.68 -10.70
C ASP A 111 -13.88 2.40 -12.03
N GLY A 112 -12.66 2.24 -12.56
CA GLY A 112 -12.19 2.82 -13.81
C GLY A 112 -11.82 4.31 -13.75
N LYS A 113 -11.98 4.98 -12.60
CA LYS A 113 -11.59 6.40 -12.42
C LYS A 113 -10.21 6.48 -11.79
N LEU A 114 -9.36 7.36 -12.32
CA LEU A 114 -8.02 7.60 -11.76
C LEU A 114 -8.14 8.10 -10.33
N TYR A 115 -7.54 7.37 -9.40
CA TYR A 115 -7.68 7.58 -7.96
C TYR A 115 -6.39 8.11 -7.33
N GLN A 116 -5.23 7.57 -7.72
CA GLN A 116 -3.92 8.10 -7.32
C GLN A 116 -3.00 8.18 -8.53
N GLU A 117 -2.17 9.21 -8.56
CA GLU A 117 -1.15 9.40 -9.59
C GLU A 117 0.05 10.14 -9.01
N GLY A 118 1.25 9.65 -9.33
CA GLY A 118 2.48 10.34 -9.04
C GLY A 118 3.70 9.49 -9.36
N THR A 119 4.85 9.91 -8.87
CA THR A 119 6.10 9.15 -9.01
C THR A 119 6.62 8.72 -7.64
N LEU A 120 7.45 7.67 -7.61
CA LEU A 120 8.06 7.18 -6.38
C LEU A 120 9.01 8.20 -5.74
N GLY A 121 9.43 9.24 -6.47
CA GLY A 121 10.23 10.35 -5.92
C GLY A 121 9.49 11.20 -4.89
N ARG A 122 8.16 11.04 -4.77
CA ARG A 122 7.34 11.66 -3.71
C ARG A 122 7.26 10.81 -2.43
N MET A 123 7.90 9.64 -2.43
CA MET A 123 7.84 8.65 -1.36
C MET A 123 9.22 8.50 -0.73
N LEU A 124 9.30 7.91 0.46
CA LEU A 124 10.60 7.64 1.06
C LEU A 124 11.36 6.59 0.21
N PRO A 125 12.67 6.75 0.02
CA PRO A 125 13.45 5.77 -0.73
C PRO A 125 13.52 4.43 0.04
N PRO A 126 13.70 3.30 -0.66
CA PRO A 126 13.67 1.97 -0.04
C PRO A 126 14.62 1.82 1.16
N GLU A 127 15.82 2.41 1.09
CA GLU A 127 16.82 2.29 2.15
C GLU A 127 16.30 2.90 3.47
N LYS A 128 15.63 4.05 3.38
CA LYS A 128 15.07 4.73 4.55
C LYS A 128 13.86 3.99 5.12
N LEU A 129 13.02 3.43 4.26
CA LEU A 129 11.88 2.60 4.68
C LEU A 129 12.36 1.38 5.47
N PHE A 130 13.37 0.67 4.96
CA PHE A 130 13.93 -0.49 5.65
C PHE A 130 14.70 -0.12 6.94
N GLU A 131 15.32 1.06 7.00
CA GLU A 131 15.91 1.57 8.24
C GLU A 131 14.85 1.75 9.32
N LEU A 132 13.78 2.49 9.02
CA LEU A 132 12.66 2.73 9.93
C LEU A 132 11.99 1.42 10.37
N ALA A 133 11.79 0.48 9.45
CA ALA A 133 11.14 -0.78 9.77
C ALA A 133 12.02 -1.68 10.66
N ARG A 134 13.35 -1.63 10.51
CA ARG A 134 14.27 -2.36 11.40
C ARG A 134 14.28 -1.78 12.80
N GLU A 135 14.24 -0.46 12.93
CA GLU A 135 14.20 0.24 14.23
C GLU A 135 12.91 -0.07 15.01
N ASP A 136 11.79 -0.26 14.30
CA ASP A 136 10.48 -0.53 14.88
C ASP A 136 10.15 -2.03 15.01
N SER A 137 11.01 -2.93 14.53
CA SER A 137 10.69 -4.35 14.38
C SER A 137 10.31 -5.03 15.71
N PRO A 138 9.11 -5.65 15.81
CA PRO A 138 8.65 -6.29 17.04
C PRO A 138 9.33 -7.65 17.26
N ALA A 139 9.99 -8.19 16.23
CA ALA A 139 10.64 -9.49 16.25
C ALA A 139 11.85 -9.51 15.30
N PRO A 140 12.83 -10.42 15.52
CA PRO A 140 13.88 -10.66 14.54
C PRO A 140 13.32 -11.34 13.29
N GLY A 141 13.90 -11.05 12.12
CA GLY A 141 13.52 -11.71 10.87
C GLY A 141 13.81 -10.90 9.63
N ARG A 142 13.41 -11.44 8.48
CA ARG A 142 13.39 -10.70 7.22
C ARG A 142 12.16 -9.80 7.21
N ILE A 143 12.36 -8.53 6.90
CA ILE A 143 11.29 -7.54 6.75
C ILE A 143 10.92 -7.44 5.27
N SER A 144 9.62 -7.43 5.00
CA SER A 144 9.03 -6.88 3.78
C SER A 144 8.06 -5.79 4.19
N LEU A 145 7.88 -4.76 3.37
CA LEU A 145 7.10 -3.59 3.77
C LEU A 145 6.37 -2.95 2.59
N PHE A 146 5.27 -2.28 2.92
CA PHE A 146 4.56 -1.36 2.06
C PHE A 146 5.14 0.05 2.29
N SER A 147 5.26 0.86 1.24
CA SER A 147 6.03 2.11 1.25
C SER A 147 5.36 3.30 1.95
N GLY A 148 4.11 3.16 2.35
CA GLY A 148 3.20 4.29 2.50
C GLY A 148 2.65 4.73 1.14
N THR A 149 1.60 5.54 1.12
CA THR A 149 0.83 5.86 -0.08
C THR A 149 0.98 7.30 -0.56
N LEU A 150 0.71 7.52 -1.85
CA LEU A 150 0.55 8.86 -2.42
C LEU A 150 -0.80 9.46 -1.97
N ALA A 151 -0.89 10.79 -1.96
CA ALA A 151 -2.18 11.46 -1.74
C ALA A 151 -3.19 11.05 -2.83
N VAL A 152 -4.44 10.82 -2.42
CA VAL A 152 -5.56 10.56 -3.32
C VAL A 152 -5.89 11.79 -4.14
N LEU A 153 -6.40 11.57 -5.35
CA LEU A 153 -6.93 12.61 -6.22
C LEU A 153 -8.41 12.86 -5.88
N GLY A 154 -8.86 14.11 -6.02
CA GLY A 154 -10.26 14.48 -5.83
C GLY A 154 -10.64 14.78 -4.38
N GLU A 155 -11.87 14.43 -4.01
CA GLU A 155 -12.52 14.89 -2.77
C GLU A 155 -12.24 14.02 -1.54
N GLY A 156 -11.48 12.93 -1.68
CA GLY A 156 -11.08 12.08 -0.56
C GLY A 156 -11.14 10.59 -0.88
N ILE A 157 -11.26 9.79 0.17
CA ILE A 157 -11.32 8.32 0.10
C ILE A 157 -12.57 7.86 -0.66
N VAL A 158 -12.41 6.83 -1.50
CA VAL A 158 -13.51 6.18 -2.22
C VAL A 158 -13.64 4.70 -1.84
N TYR A 159 -14.87 4.21 -1.90
CA TYR A 159 -15.20 2.79 -1.73
C TYR A 159 -15.60 2.24 -3.09
N ALA A 160 -14.73 1.42 -3.68
CA ALA A 160 -14.88 0.92 -5.05
C ALA A 160 -14.88 -0.60 -5.10
N SER A 161 -15.59 -1.14 -6.07
CA SER A 161 -15.67 -2.59 -6.29
C SER A 161 -14.47 -3.10 -7.07
N ASP A 162 -14.01 -2.35 -8.07
CA ASP A 162 -12.91 -2.75 -8.95
C ASP A 162 -11.72 -1.82 -8.80
N TRP A 163 -10.55 -2.40 -8.56
CA TRP A 163 -9.30 -1.68 -8.39
C TRP A 163 -8.28 -2.12 -9.43
N ALA A 164 -7.64 -1.15 -10.05
CA ALA A 164 -6.50 -1.38 -10.93
C ALA A 164 -5.27 -0.64 -10.40
N LEU A 165 -4.11 -1.28 -10.50
CA LEU A 165 -2.82 -0.79 -10.01
C LEU A 165 -1.82 -0.84 -11.15
N SER A 166 -0.98 0.20 -11.26
CA SER A 166 0.09 0.28 -12.24
C SER A 166 1.36 0.87 -11.65
N LEU A 167 2.48 0.19 -11.89
CA LEU A 167 3.82 0.71 -11.68
C LEU A 167 4.55 0.70 -13.02
N ARG A 168 4.86 1.88 -13.56
CA ARG A 168 5.43 2.05 -14.89
C ARG A 168 6.85 2.60 -14.80
N ASP A 169 7.76 1.94 -15.50
CA ASP A 169 9.14 2.37 -15.70
C ASP A 169 9.26 3.03 -17.08
N PRO A 170 9.33 4.38 -17.16
CA PRO A 170 9.45 5.07 -18.43
C PRO A 170 10.83 4.95 -19.07
N VAL A 171 11.88 4.61 -18.29
CA VAL A 171 13.26 4.51 -18.77
C VAL A 171 13.49 3.16 -19.44
N LEU A 172 13.04 2.07 -18.82
CA LEU A 172 13.14 0.72 -19.37
C LEU A 172 11.94 0.31 -20.24
N GLY A 173 10.89 1.13 -20.29
CA GLY A 173 9.73 0.91 -21.15
C GLY A 173 8.88 -0.30 -20.75
N ARG A 174 8.75 -0.56 -19.44
CA ARG A 174 8.01 -1.71 -18.89
C ARG A 174 7.02 -1.28 -17.81
N GLU A 175 6.04 -2.13 -17.53
CA GLU A 175 4.97 -1.82 -16.58
C GLU A 175 4.54 -3.11 -15.85
N ILE A 176 4.34 -3.00 -14.53
CA ILE A 176 3.63 -4.01 -13.74
C ILE A 176 2.20 -3.52 -13.57
N ARG A 177 1.23 -4.34 -13.97
CA ARG A 177 -0.20 -4.11 -13.72
C ARG A 177 -0.77 -5.22 -12.86
N HIS A 178 -1.72 -4.87 -12.00
CA HIS A 178 -2.52 -5.83 -11.26
C HIS A 178 -3.90 -5.28 -10.99
N GLU A 179 -4.90 -6.15 -11.00
CA GLU A 179 -6.29 -5.79 -10.80
C GLU A 179 -6.89 -6.72 -9.76
N TYR A 180 -7.77 -6.17 -8.93
CA TYR A 180 -8.53 -6.96 -7.97
C TYR A 180 -9.92 -6.38 -7.78
N THR A 181 -10.86 -7.26 -7.46
CA THR A 181 -12.24 -6.90 -7.15
C THR A 181 -12.53 -7.15 -5.67
N VAL A 182 -13.31 -6.26 -5.07
CA VAL A 182 -13.80 -6.36 -3.70
C VAL A 182 -15.17 -7.05 -3.68
N ARG A 183 -15.35 -7.98 -2.75
CA ARG A 183 -16.63 -8.60 -2.42
C ARG A 183 -16.98 -8.26 -0.98
N ILE A 184 -18.14 -7.64 -0.84
CA ILE A 184 -18.67 -7.21 0.45
C ILE A 184 -19.41 -8.38 1.10
N LEU A 185 -19.01 -8.70 2.31
CA LEU A 185 -19.72 -9.55 3.25
C LEU A 185 -20.62 -8.67 4.13
N PRO A 186 -21.81 -9.16 4.53
CA PRO A 186 -22.69 -8.39 5.40
C PRO A 186 -22.05 -8.19 6.77
N ASP A 187 -22.04 -6.95 7.25
CA ASP A 187 -21.68 -6.62 8.63
C ASP A 187 -22.88 -6.87 9.53
N ARG A 188 -22.96 -8.09 10.08
CA ARG A 188 -24.07 -8.51 10.93
C ARG A 188 -23.68 -8.27 12.37
N ASN A 189 -23.89 -7.06 12.90
CA ASN A 189 -24.13 -6.73 14.32
C ASN A 189 -24.34 -5.22 14.51
#